data_AF-A0A8T5KXC7-F1
#
_entry.id   AF-A0A8T5KXC7-F1
#
_cell.length_a   1.000
_cell.length_b   1.000
_cell.length_c   1.000
_cell.angle_alpha   90.00
_cell.angle_beta   90.00
_cell.angle_gamma   90.00
#
_symmetry.space_group_name_H-M   'P 1'
#
loop_
_entity.id
_entity.type
_entity.pdbx_description
1 polymer ?
#
loop_
_entity_poly.entity_id
_entity_poly.type
_entity_poly.pdbx_seq_one_letter_code
_entity_poly.pdbx_strand_id
1 'polypeptide(L)'
;MRKKAQGGDMMMIITFTFIVVVMGTLLAIGVGMFFGSEYDFREVDANILLYKIEKCIANENIDFSLSEKEFEKEFFEKCELNKNSTEKNFLVFISLGEDDKLKYKTGDEKLCALSERNEDFPLCKTGKIVKNVGEEQLTINLITGSDQKTRKKLT
;
A
#
# COMPACT_ATOMS: atom_id res chain seq x y z
N MET A 1 -70.05 7.92 -5.53
CA MET A 1 -68.98 8.75 -4.91
C MET A 1 -67.82 7.84 -4.54
N ARG A 2 -66.63 7.99 -5.16
CA ARG A 2 -65.35 7.35 -4.75
C ARG A 2 -64.15 7.70 -5.66
N LYS A 3 -64.37 8.29 -6.84
CA LYS A 3 -63.29 8.66 -7.79
C LYS A 3 -62.29 9.70 -7.26
N LYS A 4 -62.72 10.64 -6.41
CA LYS A 4 -61.82 11.66 -5.81
C LYS A 4 -60.88 11.07 -4.74
N ALA A 5 -61.33 10.07 -3.97
CA ALA A 5 -60.50 9.39 -2.99
C ALA A 5 -59.42 8.51 -3.67
N GLN A 6 -59.80 7.77 -4.72
CA GLN A 6 -58.85 6.99 -5.52
C GLN A 6 -57.75 7.84 -6.18
N GLY A 7 -58.06 9.08 -6.60
CA GLY A 7 -57.06 9.99 -7.17
C GLY A 7 -56.02 10.46 -6.15
N GLY A 8 -56.44 10.70 -4.90
CA GLY A 8 -55.54 11.07 -3.81
C GLY A 8 -54.61 9.91 -3.41
N ASP A 9 -55.16 8.71 -3.29
CA ASP A 9 -54.38 7.50 -2.98
C ASP A 9 -53.36 7.21 -4.09
N MET A 10 -53.76 7.35 -5.36
CA MET A 10 -52.85 7.14 -6.49
C MET A 10 -51.75 8.21 -6.57
N MET A 11 -52.07 9.48 -6.29
CA MET A 11 -51.05 10.53 -6.19
C MET A 11 -50.05 10.26 -5.05
N MET A 12 -50.53 9.79 -3.90
CA MET A 12 -49.69 9.47 -2.75
C MET A 12 -48.71 8.34 -3.09
N ILE A 13 -49.20 7.28 -3.75
CA ILE A 13 -48.36 6.15 -4.20
C ILE A 13 -47.31 6.63 -5.20
N ILE A 14 -47.71 7.41 -6.23
CA ILE A 14 -46.78 7.91 -7.24
C ILE A 14 -45.70 8.78 -6.61
N THR A 15 -46.08 9.69 -5.70
CA THR A 15 -45.14 10.59 -5.03
C THR A 15 -44.17 9.81 -4.14
N PHE A 16 -44.66 8.83 -3.40
CA PHE A 16 -43.82 7.98 -2.56
C PHE A 16 -42.85 7.14 -3.40
N THR A 17 -43.33 6.50 -4.46
CA THR A 17 -42.48 5.73 -5.39
C THR A 17 -41.43 6.63 -6.03
N PHE A 18 -41.78 7.85 -6.44
CA PHE A 18 -40.82 8.81 -6.99
C PHE A 18 -39.70 9.13 -6.01
N ILE A 19 -40.02 9.41 -4.74
CA ILE A 19 -39.02 9.68 -3.69
C ILE A 19 -38.10 8.47 -3.48
N VAL A 20 -38.67 7.26 -3.43
CA VAL A 20 -37.88 6.02 -3.26
C VAL A 20 -36.92 5.81 -4.43
N VAL A 21 -37.39 6.01 -5.67
CA VAL A 21 -36.53 5.87 -6.86
C VAL A 21 -35.40 6.90 -6.83
N VAL A 22 -35.71 8.17 -6.55
CA VAL A 22 -34.70 9.24 -6.46
C VAL A 22 -33.66 8.94 -5.38
N MET A 23 -34.10 8.57 -4.18
CA MET A 23 -33.19 8.19 -3.10
C MET A 23 -32.34 6.96 -3.46
N GLY A 24 -32.95 5.94 -4.08
CA GLY A 24 -32.25 4.76 -4.54
C GLY A 24 -31.17 5.09 -5.58
N THR A 25 -31.49 5.94 -6.55
CA THR A 25 -30.53 6.40 -7.56
C THR A 25 -29.40 7.21 -6.93
N LEU A 26 -29.69 8.14 -6.02
CA LEU A 26 -28.67 8.93 -5.33
C LEU A 26 -27.74 8.06 -4.49
N LEU A 27 -28.28 7.07 -3.78
CA LEU A 27 -27.48 6.12 -3.02
C LEU A 27 -26.61 5.26 -3.93
N ALA A 28 -27.16 4.75 -5.04
CA ALA A 28 -26.40 3.96 -6.00
C ALA A 28 -25.24 4.76 -6.62
N ILE A 29 -25.50 6.02 -6.99
CA ILE A 29 -24.46 6.93 -7.50
C ILE A 29 -23.43 7.23 -6.42
N GLY A 30 -23.86 7.58 -5.20
CA GLY A 30 -22.97 7.88 -4.08
C GLY A 30 -22.07 6.69 -3.75
N VAL A 31 -22.63 5.49 -3.63
CA VAL A 31 -21.85 4.27 -3.39
C VAL A 31 -20.91 4.00 -4.57
N GLY A 32 -21.37 4.18 -5.81
CA GLY A 32 -20.53 4.02 -7.00
C GLY A 32 -19.38 5.01 -7.07
N MET A 33 -19.57 6.27 -6.66
CA MET A 33 -18.51 7.27 -6.64
C MET A 33 -17.51 7.03 -5.51
N PHE A 34 -17.97 6.72 -4.30
CA PHE A 34 -17.10 6.58 -3.13
C PHE A 34 -16.40 5.23 -3.03
N PHE A 35 -17.07 4.15 -3.46
CA PHE A 35 -16.53 2.79 -3.40
C PHE A 35 -16.17 2.22 -4.77
N GLY A 36 -16.37 2.99 -5.84
CA GLY A 36 -15.98 2.61 -7.20
C GLY A 36 -14.57 3.01 -7.58
N SER A 37 -13.97 4.01 -6.91
CA SER A 37 -12.54 4.26 -7.06
C SER A 37 -11.78 3.07 -6.46
N GLU A 38 -10.94 2.41 -7.27
CA GLU A 38 -10.02 1.39 -6.77
C GLU A 38 -9.13 2.05 -5.72
N TYR A 39 -9.29 1.65 -4.46
CA TYR A 39 -8.40 2.12 -3.40
C TYR A 39 -7.02 1.52 -3.69
N ASP A 40 -6.03 2.38 -3.86
CA ASP A 40 -4.66 1.94 -4.12
C ASP A 40 -3.98 1.58 -2.79
N PHE A 41 -4.01 0.29 -2.46
CA PHE A 41 -3.35 -0.22 -1.25
C PHE A 41 -1.83 -0.23 -1.36
N ARG A 42 -1.24 -0.04 -2.55
CA ARG A 42 0.21 -0.16 -2.74
C ARG A 42 0.99 0.83 -1.91
N GLU A 43 0.50 2.08 -1.83
CA GLU A 43 1.14 3.11 -1.02
C GLU A 43 1.10 2.75 0.47
N VAL A 44 -0.06 2.30 0.95
CA VAL A 44 -0.26 1.91 2.35
C VAL A 44 0.61 0.71 2.70
N ASP A 45 0.65 -0.29 1.83
CA ASP A 45 1.45 -1.50 2.02
C ASP A 45 2.94 -1.21 2.00
N ALA A 46 3.42 -0.36 1.08
CA ALA A 46 4.81 0.08 1.03
C ALA A 46 5.21 0.83 2.31
N ASN A 47 4.33 1.72 2.81
CA ASN A 47 4.53 2.43 4.07
C ASN A 47 4.57 1.48 5.27
N ILE A 48 3.65 0.51 5.34
CA ILE A 48 3.62 -0.48 6.44
C ILE A 48 4.89 -1.33 6.43
N LEU A 49 5.34 -1.76 5.24
CA LEU A 49 6.56 -2.53 5.09
C LEU A 49 7.78 -1.70 5.51
N LEU A 50 7.85 -0.44 5.08
CA LEU A 50 8.92 0.48 5.49
C LEU A 50 8.98 0.61 7.01
N TYR A 51 7.85 0.93 7.63
CA TYR A 51 7.76 1.07 9.08
C TYR A 51 8.17 -0.20 9.83
N LYS A 52 7.78 -1.38 9.34
CA LYS A 52 8.19 -2.66 9.95
C LYS A 52 9.70 -2.86 9.85
N ILE A 53 10.30 -2.59 8.69
CA ILE A 53 11.74 -2.72 8.47
C ILE A 53 12.49 -1.70 9.32
N GLU A 54 12.03 -0.45 9.37
CA GLU A 54 12.62 0.60 10.20
C GLU A 54 12.59 0.23 11.67
N LYS A 55 11.43 -0.23 12.15
CA LYS A 55 11.27 -0.66 13.53
C LYS A 55 12.12 -1.90 13.85
N CYS A 56 12.23 -2.85 12.92
CA CYS A 56 13.10 -4.01 13.09
C CYS A 56 14.56 -3.56 13.20
N ILE A 57 15.06 -2.78 12.24
CA ILE A 57 16.43 -2.28 12.25
C ILE A 57 16.69 -1.46 13.52
N ALA A 58 15.74 -0.66 13.99
CA ALA A 58 15.90 0.15 15.19
C ALA A 58 16.02 -0.70 16.48
N ASN A 59 15.20 -1.75 16.61
CA ASN A 59 15.11 -2.54 17.84
C ASN A 59 16.05 -3.76 17.86
N GLU A 60 16.35 -4.33 16.70
CA GLU A 60 17.20 -5.49 16.57
C GLU A 60 18.65 -5.09 16.30
N ASN A 61 19.58 -5.85 16.88
CA ASN A 61 21.01 -5.73 16.60
C ASN A 61 21.35 -6.45 15.31
N ILE A 62 21.00 -5.86 14.17
CA ILE A 62 21.34 -6.38 12.84
C ILE A 62 22.79 -6.04 12.52
N ASP A 63 23.58 -7.04 12.16
CA ASP A 63 24.97 -6.86 11.77
C ASP A 63 25.11 -6.50 10.28
N PHE A 64 25.37 -5.23 10.02
CA PHE A 64 25.60 -4.70 8.68
C PHE A 64 27.01 -4.97 8.12
N SER A 65 27.92 -5.54 8.90
CA SER A 65 29.26 -5.93 8.44
C SER A 65 29.26 -7.24 7.64
N LEU A 66 28.19 -8.05 7.77
CA LEU A 66 28.03 -9.33 7.09
C LEU A 66 28.02 -9.21 5.55
N SER A 67 28.35 -10.33 4.90
CA SER A 67 28.17 -10.48 3.45
C SER A 67 26.69 -10.41 3.07
N GLU A 68 26.37 -10.05 1.83
CA GLU A 68 24.98 -9.87 1.37
C GLU A 68 24.08 -11.09 1.67
N LYS A 69 24.58 -12.31 1.47
CA LYS A 69 23.82 -13.55 1.72
C LYS A 69 23.58 -13.84 3.20
N GLU A 70 24.56 -13.54 4.03
CA GLU A 70 24.46 -13.73 5.48
C GLU A 70 23.55 -12.66 6.09
N PHE A 71 23.72 -11.42 5.65
CA PHE A 71 22.84 -10.30 6.01
C PHE A 71 21.39 -10.61 5.63
N GLU A 72 21.14 -11.10 4.42
CA GLU A 72 19.80 -11.47 3.97
C GLU A 72 19.15 -12.48 4.92
N LYS A 73 19.86 -13.56 5.26
CA LYS A 73 19.35 -14.58 6.17
C LYS A 73 19.04 -14.00 7.56
N GLU A 74 19.97 -13.24 8.11
CA GLU A 74 19.81 -12.60 9.42
C GLU A 74 18.65 -11.59 9.42
N PHE A 75 18.53 -10.79 8.37
CA PHE A 75 17.50 -9.79 8.21
C PHE A 75 16.10 -10.42 8.22
N PHE A 76 15.88 -11.46 7.42
CA PHE A 76 14.58 -12.15 7.39
C PHE A 76 14.28 -12.89 8.70
N GLU A 77 15.30 -13.45 9.35
CA GLU A 77 15.15 -14.15 10.63
C GLU A 77 14.82 -13.18 11.77
N LYS A 78 15.59 -12.09 11.93
CA LYS A 78 15.40 -11.10 12.99
C LYS A 78 14.18 -10.21 12.79
N CYS A 79 13.86 -9.86 11.54
CA CYS A 79 12.69 -9.04 11.25
C CYS A 79 11.39 -9.84 11.12
N GLU A 80 11.44 -11.17 11.31
CA GLU A 80 10.30 -12.08 11.17
C GLU A 80 9.55 -11.89 9.83
N LEU A 81 10.30 -11.57 8.78
CA LEU A 81 9.75 -11.33 7.46
C LEU A 81 9.71 -12.64 6.66
N ASN A 82 8.58 -12.90 5.99
CA ASN A 82 8.49 -14.04 5.10
C ASN A 82 9.18 -13.70 3.77
N LYS A 83 10.35 -14.33 3.52
CA LYS A 83 11.15 -14.14 2.31
C LYS A 83 10.33 -14.31 1.03
N ASN A 84 9.63 -15.44 0.89
CA ASN A 84 8.85 -15.75 -0.32
C ASN A 84 7.76 -14.71 -0.61
N SER A 85 7.08 -14.22 0.44
CA SER A 85 6.05 -13.19 0.29
C SER A 85 6.64 -11.83 -0.07
N THR A 86 7.77 -11.49 0.55
CA THR A 86 8.49 -10.23 0.35
C THR A 86 9.00 -10.13 -1.08
N GLU A 87 9.73 -11.14 -1.56
CA GLU A 87 10.31 -11.15 -2.90
C GLU A 87 9.26 -11.18 -4.02
N LYS A 88 8.12 -11.81 -3.77
CA LYS A 88 7.07 -11.98 -4.79
C LYS A 88 6.22 -10.73 -4.96
N ASN A 89 5.90 -10.02 -3.87
CA ASN A 89 4.87 -8.98 -3.90
C ASN A 89 5.41 -7.59 -3.57
N PHE A 90 6.65 -7.49 -3.11
CA PHE A 90 7.24 -6.25 -2.64
C PHE A 90 8.60 -5.99 -3.27
N LEU A 91 8.92 -4.70 -3.33
CA LEU A 91 10.26 -4.21 -3.58
C LEU A 91 10.86 -3.78 -2.25
N VAL A 92 12.12 -4.14 -2.01
CA VAL A 92 12.88 -3.74 -0.82
C VAL A 92 14.32 -3.54 -1.26
N PHE A 93 14.87 -2.36 -0.99
CA PHE A 93 16.26 -2.02 -1.18
C PHE A 93 16.82 -1.47 0.14
N ILE A 94 17.97 -2.00 0.54
CA ILE A 94 18.68 -1.57 1.75
C ILE A 94 20.10 -1.23 1.32
N SER A 95 20.48 0.04 1.44
CA SER A 95 21.83 0.52 1.16
C SER A 95 22.45 1.22 2.37
N LEU A 96 23.78 1.21 2.42
CA LEU A 96 24.57 1.80 3.50
C LEU A 96 25.41 2.97 3.01
N GLY A 97 25.41 4.05 3.80
CA GLY A 97 26.24 5.22 3.61
C GLY A 97 25.83 6.09 2.42
N GLU A 98 26.68 7.06 2.10
CA GLU A 98 26.53 7.92 0.91
C GLU A 98 26.95 7.22 -0.39
N ASP A 99 27.76 6.16 -0.29
CA ASP A 99 28.20 5.35 -1.43
C ASP A 99 27.14 4.34 -1.92
N ASP A 100 25.95 4.31 -1.30
CA ASP A 100 24.87 3.37 -1.57
C ASP A 100 25.33 1.91 -1.68
N LYS A 101 26.17 1.46 -0.72
CA LYS A 101 26.60 0.06 -0.66
C LYS A 101 25.40 -0.84 -0.41
N LEU A 102 24.93 -1.49 -1.46
CA LEU A 102 23.74 -2.31 -1.46
C LEU A 102 23.95 -3.57 -0.60
N LYS A 103 23.06 -3.79 0.37
CA LYS A 103 23.09 -4.96 1.26
C LYS A 103 22.00 -5.96 0.93
N TYR A 104 20.85 -5.47 0.49
CA TYR A 104 19.74 -6.31 0.07
C TYR A 104 18.95 -5.60 -1.02
N LYS A 105 18.48 -6.39 -2.00
CA LYS A 105 17.54 -5.93 -3.02
C LYS A 105 16.59 -7.03 -3.42
N THR A 106 15.35 -6.65 -3.71
CA THR A 106 14.41 -7.45 -4.50
C THR A 106 13.85 -6.59 -5.63
N GLY A 107 13.99 -7.08 -6.87
CA GLY A 107 13.59 -6.38 -8.09
C GLY A 107 14.61 -5.37 -8.63
N ASP A 108 14.14 -4.49 -9.52
CA ASP A 108 14.92 -3.40 -10.14
C ASP A 108 14.52 -2.05 -9.53
N GLU A 109 15.49 -1.29 -9.05
CA GLU A 109 15.31 0.02 -8.41
C GLU A 109 14.63 1.03 -9.34
N LYS A 110 14.85 0.87 -10.65
CA LYS A 110 14.25 1.74 -11.69
C LYS A 110 12.73 1.67 -11.72
N LEU A 111 12.12 0.61 -11.19
CA LEU A 111 10.67 0.47 -11.12
C LEU A 111 10.04 1.57 -10.25
N CYS A 112 10.73 1.99 -9.19
CA CYS A 112 10.27 3.07 -8.32
C CYS A 112 10.24 4.43 -9.04
N ALA A 113 11.21 4.68 -9.92
CA ALA A 113 11.28 5.92 -10.70
C ALA A 113 10.17 6.02 -11.77
N LEU A 114 9.53 4.90 -12.12
CA LEU A 114 8.46 4.83 -13.12
C LEU A 114 7.06 4.92 -12.51
N SER A 115 6.96 4.88 -11.18
CA SER A 115 5.69 4.88 -10.44
C SER A 115 4.82 6.12 -10.69
N GLU A 116 5.43 7.29 -10.87
CA GLU A 116 4.70 8.53 -11.21
C GLU A 116 4.14 8.55 -12.65
N ARG A 117 4.64 7.67 -13.53
CA ARG A 117 4.32 7.69 -14.96
C ARG A 117 3.35 6.60 -15.38
N ASN A 118 3.19 5.57 -14.57
CA ASN A 118 2.35 4.44 -14.94
C ASN A 118 1.80 3.74 -13.68
N GLU A 119 0.46 3.71 -13.59
CA GLU A 119 -0.30 3.04 -12.53
C GLU A 119 -0.05 1.52 -12.50
N ASP A 120 0.66 0.94 -13.46
CA ASP A 120 1.05 -0.45 -13.41
C ASP A 120 2.30 -0.74 -12.59
N PHE A 121 3.03 0.29 -12.15
CA PHE A 121 4.29 0.14 -11.41
C PHE A 121 4.08 0.23 -9.90
N PRO A 122 4.96 -0.40 -9.10
CA PRO A 122 4.85 -0.35 -7.65
C PRO A 122 5.04 1.07 -7.13
N LEU A 123 4.17 1.48 -6.20
CA LEU A 123 4.36 2.73 -5.46
C LEU A 123 5.42 2.50 -4.40
N CYS A 124 6.46 3.33 -4.43
CA CYS A 124 7.60 3.19 -3.53
C CYS A 124 7.62 4.26 -2.43
N LYS A 125 8.23 3.90 -1.31
CA LYS A 125 8.44 4.74 -0.14
C LYS A 125 9.88 4.63 0.31
N THR A 126 10.46 5.78 0.61
CA THR A 126 11.86 5.91 1.02
C THR A 126 11.92 6.24 2.51
N GLY A 127 12.82 5.58 3.23
CA GLY A 127 13.14 5.88 4.62
C GLY A 127 14.65 5.99 4.83
N LYS A 128 15.03 6.65 5.92
CA LYS A 128 16.44 6.83 6.29
C LYS A 128 16.59 6.66 7.79
N ILE A 129 17.48 5.77 8.19
CA ILE A 129 17.82 5.54 9.59
C ILE A 129 19.27 5.94 9.80
N VAL A 130 19.53 6.71 10.85
CA VAL A 130 20.89 7.03 11.28
C VAL A 130 21.16 6.29 12.58
N LYS A 131 22.12 5.37 12.55
CA LYS A 131 22.60 4.65 13.74
C LYS A 131 24.00 5.13 14.10
N ASN A 132 24.20 5.44 15.38
CA ASN A 132 25.54 5.70 15.91
C ASN A 132 26.17 4.36 16.29
N VAL A 133 27.25 3.98 15.62
CA VAL A 133 28.03 2.77 15.91
C VAL A 133 29.41 3.21 16.36
N GLY A 134 29.59 3.34 17.68
CA GLY A 134 30.80 3.94 18.25
C GLY A 134 30.88 5.44 17.97
N GLU A 135 31.96 5.90 17.35
CA GLU A 135 32.18 7.31 16.94
C GLU A 135 31.69 7.60 15.51
N GLU A 136 31.30 6.57 14.75
CA GLU A 136 30.85 6.70 13.37
C GLU A 136 29.32 6.72 13.26
N GLN A 137 28.80 7.55 12.34
CA GLN A 137 27.39 7.56 11.98
C GLN A 137 27.15 6.69 10.76
N LEU A 138 26.42 5.59 10.96
CA LEU A 138 25.96 4.73 9.88
C LEU A 138 24.60 5.23 9.40
N THR A 139 24.55 5.73 8.16
CA THR A 139 23.29 6.01 7.46
C THR A 139 22.83 4.75 6.73
N ILE A 140 21.57 4.35 6.94
CA ILE A 140 20.91 3.25 6.27
C ILE A 140 19.77 3.85 5.45
N ASN A 141 19.83 3.72 4.13
CA ASN A 141 18.76 4.12 3.24
C ASN A 141 17.89 2.90 2.93
N LEU A 142 16.58 3.11 2.97
CA LEU A 142 15.56 2.09 2.74
C LEU A 142 14.65 2.54 1.62
N ILE A 143 14.36 1.65 0.68
CA ILE A 143 13.32 1.86 -0.31
C ILE A 143 12.42 0.63 -0.29
N THR A 144 11.14 0.81 -0.03
CA THR A 144 10.14 -0.25 -0.12
C THR A 144 9.14 0.07 -1.21
N GLY A 145 8.53 -0.94 -1.82
CA GLY A 145 7.45 -0.78 -2.79
C GLY A 145 6.50 -1.96 -2.77
N SER A 146 5.27 -1.76 -3.24
CA SER A 146 4.26 -2.82 -3.36
C SER A 146 3.70 -2.86 -4.77
N ASP A 147 3.66 -4.06 -5.36
CA ASP A 147 2.97 -4.33 -6.64
C ASP A 147 1.62 -5.02 -6.42
N GLN A 148 1.12 -5.01 -5.18
CA GLN A 148 -0.20 -5.56 -4.87
C GLN A 148 -1.29 -4.63 -5.37
N LYS A 149 -1.67 -4.81 -6.63
CA LYS A 149 -2.88 -4.19 -7.18
C LYS A 149 -4.10 -4.83 -6.55
N THR A 150 -5.08 -4.01 -6.18
CA THR A 150 -6.40 -4.46 -5.76
C THR A 150 -6.93 -5.43 -6.81
N ARG A 151 -7.31 -6.64 -6.41
CA ARG A 151 -7.90 -7.63 -7.33
C ARG A 151 -9.06 -6.95 -8.05
N LYS A 152 -8.94 -6.78 -9.38
CA LYS A 152 -10.05 -6.36 -10.24
C LYS A 152 -11.30 -7.15 -9.84
N LYS A 153 -12.42 -6.44 -9.63
CA LYS A 153 -13.73 -7.07 -9.43
C LYS A 153 -13.88 -8.19 -10.46
N LEU A 154 -14.16 -9.39 -9.98
CA LEU A 154 -14.73 -10.46 -10.81
C LEU A 154 -16.01 -9.88 -11.42
N THR A 155 -15.91 -9.44 -12.67
CA THR A 155 -17.05 -9.21 -13.57
C THR A 155 -17.75 -10.52 -13.84
#